data_AF-A0A496LPU8-F1
#
_entry.id   AF-A0A496LPU8-F1
#
_cell.length_a   1.000
_cell.length_b   1.000
_cell.length_c   1.000
_cell.angle_alpha   90.00
_cell.angle_beta   90.00
_cell.angle_gamma   90.00
#
_symmetry.space_group_name_H-M   'P 1'
#
loop_
_entity.id
_entity.type
_entity.pdbx_description
1 polymer ?
#
loop_
_entity_poly.entity_id
_entity_poly.type
_entity_poly.pdbx_seq_one_letter_code
_entity_poly.pdbx_strand_id
1 'polypeptide(L)'
;MQKQRRNFIKSAALGSLGLGAIASSLLAQNSADKSAQDANASVQKQEPKKPHYGMIFDQNKCVGCTDCEIACRKVNLVPKGQMRLFIQDKT
;
A
#
# COMPACT_ATOMS: atom_id res chain seq x y z
N MET A 1 -15.11 -7.91 -11.49
CA MET A 1 -13.76 -7.91 -10.88
C MET A 1 -13.72 -7.53 -9.38
N GLN A 2 -14.28 -6.39 -8.94
CA GLN A 2 -14.23 -5.95 -7.53
C GLN A 2 -14.92 -6.90 -6.52
N LYS A 3 -16.04 -7.52 -6.90
CA LYS A 3 -16.79 -8.45 -6.03
C LYS A 3 -16.01 -9.76 -5.72
N GLN A 4 -15.24 -10.26 -6.69
CA GLN A 4 -14.44 -11.49 -6.52
C GLN A 4 -13.28 -11.29 -5.53
N ARG A 5 -12.60 -10.13 -5.58
CA ARG A 5 -11.52 -9.79 -4.64
C ARG A 5 -12.01 -9.63 -3.21
N ARG A 6 -13.18 -9.01 -3.01
CA ARG A 6 -13.78 -8.82 -1.68
C ARG A 6 -14.23 -10.14 -1.05
N ASN A 7 -14.76 -11.07 -1.85
CA ASN A 7 -15.18 -12.38 -1.35
C ASN A 7 -13.97 -13.27 -0.99
N PHE A 8 -12.87 -13.20 -1.73
CA PHE A 8 -11.63 -13.92 -1.40
C PHE A 8 -11.06 -13.51 -0.03
N ILE A 9 -11.00 -12.21 0.26
CA ILE A 9 -10.52 -11.70 1.56
C ILE A 9 -11.43 -12.15 2.71
N LYS A 10 -12.75 -12.18 2.48
CA LYS A 10 -13.72 -12.68 3.47
C LYS A 10 -13.54 -14.18 3.75
N SER A 11 -13.28 -14.99 2.73
CA SER A 11 -13.06 -16.43 2.90
C SER A 11 -11.74 -16.75 3.59
N ALA A 12 -10.67 -15.99 3.33
CA ALA A 12 -9.37 -16.19 3.99
C ALA A 12 -9.39 -15.81 5.48
N ALA A 13 -10.15 -14.78 5.86
CA ALA A 13 -10.25 -14.32 7.26
C ALA A 13 -11.04 -15.28 8.18
N LEU A 14 -11.91 -16.13 7.62
CA LEU A 14 -12.68 -17.13 8.37
C LEU A 14 -11.99 -18.50 8.47
N GLY A 15 -10.92 -18.73 7.68
CA GLY A 15 -10.16 -19.99 7.67
C GLY A 15 -9.18 -20.18 8.83
N SER A 16 -8.93 -19.16 9.65
CA SER A 16 -7.94 -19.20 10.75
C SER A 16 -8.51 -19.55 12.13
N LEU A 17 -9.80 -19.91 12.23
CA LEU A 17 -10.45 -20.30 13.49
C LEU A 17 -10.72 -21.80 13.64
N GLY A 18 -10.42 -22.62 12.62
CA GLY A 18 -10.61 -24.06 12.65
C GLY A 18 -9.32 -24.81 12.97
N LEU A 19 -8.94 -24.86 14.25
CA LEU A 19 -8.07 -25.86 14.94
C LEU A 19 -7.50 -25.33 16.29
N GLY A 20 -8.22 -24.47 17.00
CA GLY A 20 -7.74 -23.86 18.25
C GLY A 20 -8.69 -23.98 19.44
N ALA A 21 -9.41 -25.10 19.57
CA ALA A 21 -10.30 -25.34 20.71
C ALA A 21 -9.66 -26.31 21.72
N ILE A 22 -8.47 -26.00 22.24
CA ILE A 22 -7.92 -26.51 23.52
C ILE A 22 -6.71 -25.66 23.92
N ALA A 23 -6.95 -24.51 24.57
CA ALA A 23 -6.03 -23.85 25.52
C ALA A 23 -6.59 -22.47 25.95
N SER A 24 -7.78 -22.42 26.54
CA SER A 24 -8.39 -21.17 27.05
C SER A 24 -7.78 -20.68 28.38
N SER A 25 -6.50 -20.94 28.67
CA SER A 25 -5.92 -20.65 29.99
C SER A 25 -4.54 -19.96 29.99
N LEU A 26 -4.17 -19.19 28.95
CA LEU A 26 -2.85 -18.52 28.92
C LEU A 26 -2.81 -17.07 28.38
N LEU A 27 -3.94 -16.35 28.27
CA LEU A 27 -3.94 -14.95 27.80
C LEU A 27 -4.50 -13.96 28.84
N ALA A 28 -4.05 -14.09 30.09
CA ALA A 28 -4.28 -13.10 31.13
C ALA A 28 -2.94 -12.60 31.71
N GLN A 29 -2.18 -11.89 30.87
CA GLN A 29 -0.98 -11.08 31.19
C GLN A 29 -0.52 -10.57 29.82
N ASN A 30 -0.74 -9.32 29.39
CA ASN A 30 -0.08 -8.14 29.93
C ASN A 30 -0.91 -6.90 29.57
N SER A 31 -1.64 -6.39 30.56
CA SER A 31 -1.95 -4.96 30.64
C SER A 31 -0.96 -4.38 31.64
N ALA A 32 -0.48 -3.17 31.36
CA ALA A 32 0.50 -2.39 32.12
C ALA A 32 1.98 -2.61 31.75
N ASP A 33 2.41 -1.95 30.67
CA ASP A 33 3.49 -0.99 30.84
C ASP A 33 2.97 0.39 30.49
N LYS A 34 2.56 1.11 31.54
CA LYS A 34 2.61 2.56 31.57
C LYS A 34 4.08 2.94 31.39
N SER A 35 4.49 3.26 30.17
CA SER A 35 5.73 4.03 29.98
C SER A 35 5.44 5.45 30.45
N ALA A 36 5.81 5.70 31.70
CA ALA A 36 5.86 7.03 32.29
C ALA A 36 6.68 7.95 31.38
N GLN A 37 6.18 9.17 31.25
CA GLN A 37 6.89 10.27 30.61
C GLN A 37 8.20 10.52 31.33
N ASP A 38 9.30 10.05 30.74
CA ASP A 38 10.60 10.61 31.03
C ASP A 38 10.65 12.01 30.41
N ALA A 39 10.49 13.00 31.29
CA ALA A 39 10.75 14.40 31.05
C ALA A 39 12.26 14.61 30.80
N ASN A 40 12.70 14.30 29.59
CA ASN A 40 13.91 14.87 29.02
C ASN A 40 13.55 15.36 27.63
N ALA A 41 13.09 16.61 27.56
CA ALA A 41 12.97 17.38 26.34
C ALA A 41 14.39 17.62 25.78
N SER A 42 15.00 16.55 25.27
CA SER A 42 15.99 16.67 24.22
C SER A 42 15.23 17.31 23.05
N VAL A 43 15.60 18.53 22.71
CA VAL A 43 15.25 19.15 21.44
C VAL A 43 15.85 18.25 20.37
N GLN A 44 15.10 17.22 19.99
CA GLN A 44 15.38 16.39 18.83
C GLN A 44 15.25 17.34 17.65
N LYS A 45 16.40 17.82 17.15
CA LYS A 45 16.50 18.54 15.89
C LYS A 45 15.77 17.70 14.84
N GLN A 46 14.54 18.09 14.51
CA GLN A 46 13.74 17.36 13.55
C GLN A 46 14.43 17.53 12.20
N GLU A 47 15.19 16.50 11.81
CA GLU A 47 15.69 16.39 10.45
C GLU A 47 14.47 16.48 9.51
N PRO A 48 14.56 17.30 8.44
CA PRO A 48 13.43 17.52 7.55
C PRO A 48 12.93 16.17 7.02
N LYS A 49 11.66 15.84 7.33
CA LYS A 49 11.04 14.59 6.86
C LYS A 49 11.08 14.55 5.34
N LYS A 50 11.71 13.51 4.78
CA LYS A 50 11.73 13.30 3.33
C LYS A 50 10.30 13.11 2.82
N PRO A 51 9.93 13.71 1.68
CA PRO A 51 8.61 13.52 1.10
C PRO A 51 8.41 12.06 0.66
N HIS A 52 7.19 11.56 0.83
CA HIS A 52 6.76 10.27 0.28
C HIS A 52 5.93 10.50 -0.98
N TYR A 53 6.43 10.06 -2.12
CA TYR A 53 5.75 10.24 -3.40
C TYR A 53 4.80 9.08 -3.71
N GLY A 54 3.62 9.40 -4.23
CA GLY A 54 2.64 8.44 -4.74
C GLY A 54 1.91 9.00 -5.95
N MET A 55 1.44 8.12 -6.83
CA MET A 55 0.68 8.48 -8.04
C MET A 55 -0.65 7.72 -8.04
N ILE A 56 -1.74 8.44 -8.32
CA ILE A 56 -3.09 7.85 -8.45
C ILE A 56 -3.52 7.96 -9.90
N PHE A 57 -4.04 6.87 -10.45
CA PHE A 57 -4.55 6.77 -11.82
C PHE A 57 -5.99 6.22 -11.79
N ASP A 58 -6.95 7.05 -12.20
CA ASP A 58 -8.37 6.66 -12.29
C ASP A 58 -8.67 6.02 -13.64
N GLN A 59 -8.68 4.69 -13.65
CA GLN A 59 -8.95 3.89 -14.85
C GLN A 59 -10.35 4.13 -15.43
N ASN A 60 -11.33 4.58 -14.64
CA ASN A 60 -12.69 4.81 -15.14
C ASN A 60 -12.78 6.05 -16.06
N LYS A 61 -11.78 6.94 -15.98
CA LYS A 61 -11.67 8.14 -16.83
C LYS A 61 -10.66 7.96 -17.97
N CYS A 62 -9.89 6.87 -17.97
CA CYS A 62 -8.93 6.61 -19.03
C CYS A 62 -9.66 6.24 -20.31
N VAL A 63 -9.31 6.91 -21.41
CA VAL A 63 -9.88 6.66 -22.75
C VAL A 63 -8.90 5.97 -23.69
N GLY A 64 -7.74 5.54 -23.20
CA GLY A 64 -6.75 4.81 -24.02
C GLY A 64 -5.97 5.66 -25.02
N CYS A 65 -5.94 7.00 -24.88
CA CYS A 65 -5.32 7.92 -25.85
C CYS A 65 -3.79 7.82 -25.97
N THR A 66 -3.10 7.15 -25.04
CA THR A 66 -1.63 6.96 -24.99
C THR A 66 -0.77 8.22 -24.83
N ASP A 67 -1.35 9.39 -24.56
CA ASP A 67 -0.59 10.63 -24.33
C ASP A 67 0.42 10.49 -23.18
N CYS A 68 0.06 9.74 -22.14
CA CYS A 68 0.94 9.45 -21.03
C CYS A 68 2.19 8.64 -21.46
N GLU A 69 2.07 7.71 -22.42
CA GLU A 69 3.21 6.98 -23.00
C GLU A 69 4.14 7.92 -23.77
N ILE A 70 3.56 8.78 -24.62
CA ILE A 70 4.29 9.75 -25.45
C ILE A 70 5.04 10.74 -24.57
N ALA A 71 4.37 11.31 -23.57
CA ALA A 71 4.96 12.23 -22.61
C ALA A 71 6.11 11.57 -21.84
N CYS A 72 5.89 10.35 -21.34
CA CYS A 72 6.92 9.59 -20.63
C CYS A 72 8.17 9.40 -21.51
N ARG A 73 7.98 8.96 -22.76
CA ARG A 73 9.07 8.73 -23.73
C ARG A 73 9.86 10.00 -24.02
N LYS A 74 9.15 11.10 -24.30
CA LYS A 74 9.73 12.40 -24.67
C LYS A 74 10.55 13.00 -23.52
N VAL A 75 9.95 13.10 -22.33
CA VAL A 75 10.59 13.75 -21.17
C VAL A 75 11.80 12.95 -20.67
N ASN A 76 11.72 11.62 -20.75
CA ASN A 76 12.77 10.74 -20.23
C ASN A 76 13.76 10.25 -21.29
N LEU A 77 13.65 10.72 -22.54
CA LEU A 77 14.50 10.31 -23.66
C LEU A 77 14.61 8.77 -23.77
N VAL A 78 13.48 8.08 -23.64
CA VAL A 78 13.47 6.61 -23.57
C VAL A 78 14.01 6.03 -24.90
N PRO A 79 15.01 5.12 -24.86
CA PRO A 79 15.58 4.53 -26.07
C PRO A 79 14.56 3.82 -26.95
N LYS A 80 14.87 3.73 -28.25
CA LYS A 80 14.06 2.96 -29.21
C LYS A 80 13.97 1.50 -28.77
N GLY A 81 12.78 0.89 -28.94
CA GLY A 81 12.51 -0.49 -28.52
C GLY A 81 12.21 -0.65 -27.02
N GLN A 82 12.26 0.42 -26.23
CA GLN A 82 11.94 0.39 -24.79
C GLN A 82 10.68 1.20 -24.46
N MET A 83 10.09 0.87 -23.32
CA MET A 83 8.99 1.60 -22.71
C MET A 83 9.11 1.61 -21.20
N ARG A 84 8.78 2.76 -20.58
CA ARG A 84 8.70 2.91 -19.12
C ARG A 84 7.25 2.96 -18.60
N LEU A 85 6.31 3.26 -19.49
CA LEU A 85 4.88 3.32 -19.23
C LEU A 85 4.15 2.82 -20.49
N PHE A 86 3.10 2.02 -20.30
CA PHE A 86 2.25 1.50 -21.38
C PHE A 86 0.80 1.32 -20.94
N ILE A 87 -0.11 1.57 -21.87
CA ILE A 87 -1.54 1.30 -21.76
C ILE A 87 -1.81 -0.05 -22.41
N GLN A 88 -2.47 -0.94 -21.66
CA GLN A 88 -2.85 -2.28 -22.14
C GLN A 88 -3.97 -2.20 -23.17
N ASP A 89 -5.05 -1.49 -22.83
CA ASP A 89 -6.24 -1.37 -23.67
C ASP A 89 -6.20 -0.04 -24.42
N LYS A 90 -5.69 -0.09 -25.65
CA LYS A 90 -5.67 1.04 -26.57
C LYS A 90 -6.97 1.03 -27.39
N THR A 91 -7.52 2.22 -27.65
CA THR A 91 -8.64 2.40 -28.59
C THR A 91 -8.21 2.24 -30.03
#